data_AF-A0A1T4Y155-F1
#
_entry.id   AF-A0A1T4Y155-F1
#
_cell.length_a   1.000
_cell.length_b   1.000
_cell.length_c   1.000
_cell.angle_alpha   90.00
_cell.angle_beta   90.00
_cell.angle_gamma   90.00
#
_symmetry.space_group_name_H-M   'P 1'
#
loop_
_entity.id
_entity.type
_entity.pdbx_description
1 polymer ?
#
loop_
_entity_poly.entity_id
_entity_poly.type
_entity_poly.pdbx_seq_one_letter_code
_entity_poly.pdbx_strand_id
1 'polypeptide(L)' 'MSEFTLDEAVTLIYRHVVLKKNVASHNERPQLSNIGHVCGVLTLNEQIEIVVKFQDELRQFSKLEFQSELAILQS' A
#
# COMPACT_ATOMS: atom_id res chain seq x y z
N MET A 1 -15.80 0.03 11.80
CA MET A 1 -14.79 -0.26 10.78
C MET A 1 -14.16 1.06 10.42
N SER A 2 -12.84 1.19 10.54
CA SER A 2 -12.16 2.46 10.25
C SER A 2 -11.76 2.46 8.79
N GLU A 3 -12.46 3.25 7.99
CA GLU A 3 -12.10 3.52 6.58
C GLU A 3 -10.99 4.57 6.51
N PHE A 4 -10.38 4.74 5.34
CA PHE A 4 -9.47 5.86 5.11
C PHE A 4 -10.25 7.17 5.12
N THR A 5 -9.70 8.19 5.77
CA THR A 5 -10.06 9.57 5.41
C THR A 5 -9.31 9.96 4.13
N LEU A 6 -9.82 10.95 3.41
CA LEU A 6 -9.15 11.45 2.21
C LEU A 6 -7.73 11.94 2.53
N ASP A 7 -7.57 12.67 3.64
CA ASP A 7 -6.27 13.19 4.08
C ASP A 7 -5.26 12.07 4.39
N GLU A 8 -5.71 10.99 5.05
CA GLU A 8 -4.87 9.82 5.31
C GLU A 8 -4.43 9.16 4.00
N ALA A 9 -5.38 8.93 3.08
CA ALA A 9 -5.10 8.29 1.80
C ALA A 9 -4.16 9.14 0.92
N VAL A 10 -4.34 10.46 0.91
CA VAL A 10 -3.48 11.39 0.17
C VAL A 10 -2.08 11.44 0.78
N THR A 11 -1.94 11.37 2.10
CA THR A 11 -0.64 11.32 2.79
C THR A 11 0.17 10.06 2.44
N LEU A 12 -0.51 9.00 2.02
CA LEU A 12 0.12 7.76 1.57
C LEU A 12 0.66 7.85 0.14
N ILE A 13 0.24 8.82 -0.67
CA ILE A 13 0.74 8.98 -2.05
C ILE A 13 2.27 9.16 -2.03
N TYR A 14 2.93 8.53 -3.01
CA TYR A 14 4.39 8.47 -3.16
C TYR A 14 5.12 7.66 -2.08
N ARG A 15 4.41 7.02 -1.14
CA ARG A 15 5.05 6.07 -0.21
C ARG A 15 5.35 4.75 -0.91
N HIS A 16 6.53 4.22 -0.61
CA HIS A 16 6.92 2.87 -1.01
C HIS A 16 6.34 1.86 -0.02
N VAL A 17 5.80 0.78 -0.55
CA VAL A 17 5.16 -0.27 0.22
C VAL A 17 5.64 -1.63 -0.26
N VAL A 18 5.56 -2.62 0.62
CA VAL A 18 5.86 -4.02 0.29
C VAL A 18 4.76 -4.90 0.88
N LEU A 19 4.43 -5.98 0.19
CA LEU A 19 3.56 -7.02 0.74
C LEU A 19 4.28 -7.72 1.90
N LYS A 20 3.68 -7.78 3.08
CA LYS A 20 4.27 -8.40 4.27
C LYS A 20 4.67 -9.85 4.05
N LYS A 21 3.94 -10.60 3.23
CA LYS A 21 4.29 -11.97 2.82
C LYS A 21 5.64 -12.07 2.08
N ASN A 22 6.09 -10.97 1.47
CA ASN A 22 7.35 -10.89 0.73
C ASN A 22 8.50 -10.34 1.60
N VAL A 23 8.24 -10.01 2.87
CA VAL A 23 9.27 -9.66 3.84
C VAL A 23 9.76 -10.96 4.47
N ALA A 24 10.75 -11.60 3.83
CA ALA A 24 11.20 -12.94 4.16
C ALA A 24 11.86 -13.05 5.56
N SER A 25 12.33 -11.94 6.14
CA SER A 25 12.85 -11.85 7.52
C SER A 25 13.10 -10.38 7.88
N HIS A 26 13.08 -10.03 9.18
CA HIS A 26 13.32 -8.66 9.67
C HIS A 26 14.67 -8.03 9.23
N ASN A 27 15.59 -8.80 8.64
CA ASN A 27 16.91 -8.35 8.22
C ASN A 27 17.18 -8.43 6.71
N GLU A 28 16.24 -8.89 5.89
CA GLU A 28 16.44 -8.93 4.45
C GLU A 28 15.74 -7.76 3.77
N ARG A 29 16.50 -7.00 2.98
CA ARG A 29 15.92 -5.95 2.13
C ARG A 29 14.99 -6.64 1.13
N PRO A 30 13.72 -6.21 1.01
CA PRO A 30 12.82 -6.79 0.03
C PRO A 30 13.43 -6.65 -1.37
N GLN A 31 13.26 -7.67 -2.21
CA GLN A 31 13.66 -7.58 -3.61
C GLN A 31 12.97 -6.40 -4.26
N LEU A 32 13.68 -5.67 -5.12
CA LEU A 32 13.19 -4.44 -5.76
C LEU A 32 11.88 -4.68 -6.52
N SER A 33 11.73 -5.87 -7.10
CA SER A 33 10.53 -6.32 -7.82
C SER A 33 9.27 -6.43 -6.94
N ASN A 34 9.44 -6.57 -5.63
CA ASN A 34 8.35 -6.68 -4.66
C ASN A 34 7.93 -5.33 -4.07
N ILE A 35 8.62 -4.25 -4.43
CA ILE A 35 8.31 -2.89 -3.97
C ILE A 35 7.19 -2.33 -4.84
N GLY A 36 6.09 -1.96 -4.20
CA GLY A 36 5.04 -1.14 -4.78
C GLY A 36 5.20 0.33 -4.37
N HIS A 37 4.55 1.22 -5.11
CA HIS A 37 4.39 2.61 -4.69
C HIS A 37 2.91 2.99 -4.75
N VAL A 38 2.46 3.75 -3.75
CA VAL A 38 1.11 4.31 -3.75
C VAL A 38 1.06 5.42 -4.80
N CYS A 39 0.31 5.20 -5.86
CA CYS A 39 0.25 6.10 -7.02
C CYS A 39 -1.06 6.88 -7.12
N GLY A 40 -2.05 6.57 -6.28
CA GLY A 40 -3.32 7.27 -6.29
C GLY A 40 -4.27 6.84 -5.20
N VAL A 41 -5.42 7.51 -5.17
CA VAL A 41 -6.54 7.25 -4.28
C VAL A 41 -7.78 7.13 -5.16
N LEU A 42 -8.62 6.15 -4.87
CA LEU A 42 -9.88 5.93 -5.55
C LEU A 42 -11.01 5.97 -4.52
N THR A 43 -12.12 6.61 -4.87
CA THR A 43 -13.35 6.51 -4.09
C THR A 43 -14.36 5.70 -4.88
N LEU A 44 -14.78 4.57 -4.33
CA LEU A 44 -15.78 3.67 -4.93
C LEU A 44 -16.85 3.37 -3.88
N ASN A 45 -18.12 3.57 -4.23
CA ASN A 45 -19.25 3.31 -3.32
C ASN A 45 -19.09 3.94 -1.93
N GLU A 46 -18.68 5.21 -1.89
CA GLU A 46 -18.41 5.98 -0.65
C GLU A 46 -17.22 5.49 0.19
N GLN A 47 -16.49 4.46 -0.26
CA GLN A 47 -15.29 3.96 0.40
C GLN A 47 -14.02 4.49 -0.28
N ILE A 48 -13.07 4.92 0.54
CA ILE A 48 -11.76 5.40 0.08
C ILE A 48 -10.77 4.24 0.09
N GLU A 49 -10.17 3.99 -1.07
CA GLU A 49 -9.15 2.97 -1.30
C GLU A 49 -7.89 3.61 -1.86
N ILE A 50 -6.74 3.04 -1.53
CA ILE A 50 -5.47 3.47 -2.12
C ILE A 50 -5.08 2.56 -3.26
N VAL A 51 -4.44 3.15 -4.27
CA VAL A 51 -3.97 2.44 -5.45
C VAL A 51 -2.46 2.27 -5.35
N VAL A 52 -2.00 1.03 -5.39
CA VAL A 52 -0.60 0.67 -5.34
C VAL A 52 -0.19 0.05 -6.67
N LYS A 53 0.83 0.66 -7.31
CA LYS A 53 1.47 0.09 -8.49
C LYS A 53 2.67 -0.76 -8.05
N PHE A 54 2.53 -2.07 -8.21
CA PHE A 54 3.64 -3.01 -8.18
C PHE A 54 4.27 -3.13 -9.57
N GLN A 55 5.38 -3.85 -9.69
CA GLN A 55 6.04 -4.05 -10.98
C GLN A 55 5.07 -4.63 -12.03
N ASP A 56 4.42 -5.74 -11.69
CA ASP A 56 3.61 -6.51 -12.65
C ASP A 56 2.12 -6.13 -12.65
N GLU A 57 1.62 -5.51 -11.57
CA GLU A 57 0.19 -5.24 -11.40
C GLU A 57 -0.08 -3.91 -10.71
N LEU A 58 -1.32 -3.45 -10.83
CA LEU A 58 -1.87 -2.33 -10.07
C LEU A 58 -3.02 -2.89 -9.23
N ARG A 59 -2.94 -2.68 -7.92
CA ARG A 59 -3.92 -3.19 -6.95
C ARG A 59 -4.50 -2.06 -6.12
N GLN A 60 -5.73 -2.26 -5.71
CA GLN A 60 -6.47 -1.38 -4.82
C GLN A 60 -6.52 -2.02 -3.44
N PHE A 61 -6.45 -1.21 -2.40
CA PHE A 61 -6.49 -1.67 -1.02
C PHE A 61 -7.37 -0.76 -0.18
N SER A 62 -8.30 -1.38 0.54
CA SER A 62 -8.98 -0.73 1.66
C SER A 62 -8.01 -0.50 2.83
N LYS A 63 -8.43 0.29 3.83
CA LYS A 63 -7.61 0.55 5.02
C LYS A 63 -7.25 -0.71 5.80
N LEU A 64 -8.17 -1.67 5.88
CA LEU A 64 -7.94 -2.94 6.56
C LEU A 64 -6.93 -3.81 5.81
N GLU A 65 -7.08 -3.93 4.49
CA GLU A 65 -6.14 -4.70 3.67
C GLU A 65 -4.77 -4.05 3.65
N PHE A 66 -4.70 -2.72 3.57
CA PHE A 66 -3.44 -1.99 3.69
C PHE A 66 -2.73 -2.28 5.01
N GLN A 67 -3.43 -2.18 6.13
CA GLN A 67 -2.85 -2.45 7.45
C GLN A 67 -2.51 -3.92 7.66
N SER A 68 -3.25 -4.84 7.04
CA SER A 68 -3.05 -6.28 7.18
C SER A 68 -1.89 -6.77 6.30
N GLU A 69 -1.90 -6.42 5.02
CA GLU A 69 -1.07 -7.02 3.98
C GLU A 69 0.14 -6.19 3.60
N LEU A 70 0.13 -4.87 3.84
CA LEU A 70 1.18 -3.96 3.38
C LEU A 70 2.01 -3.43 4.56
N ALA A 71 3.29 -3.21 4.29
CA ALA A 71 4.20 -2.49 5.17
C ALA A 71 4.80 -1.31 4.40
N ILE A 72 4.80 -0.13 5.03
CA ILE A 72 5.45 1.06 4.48
C ILE A 72 6.96 0.90 4.67
N LEU A 73 7.72 1.07 3.59
CA LEU A 73 9.17 1.15 3.65
C LEU A 73 9.55 2.58 4.05
N GLN A 74 10.20 2.73 5.20
CA GLN A 74 10.85 3.99 5.56
C GLN A 74 12.22 4.03 4.88
N SER A 75 12.35 4.92 3.90
CA SER A 75 13.63 5.31 3.28
C SER A 75 14.37 6.31 4.15
#